data_AF-A0A7S0ZRN4-F1
#
_entry.id   AF-A0A7S0ZRN4-F1
#
_cell.length_a   1.000
_cell.length_b   1.000
_cell.length_c   1.000
_cell.angle_alpha   90.00
_cell.angle_beta   90.00
_cell.angle_gamma   90.00
#
_symmetry.space_group_name_H-M   'P 1'
#
loop_
_entity.id
_entity.type
_entity.pdbx_description
1 polymer ?
#
loop_
_entity_poly.entity_id
_entity_poly.type
_entity_poly.pdbx_seq_one_letter_code
_entity_poly.pdbx_strand_id
1 'polypeptide(L)'
;SAVKSAQIVVMANRARSLSTNEPAFIETPSSRDMSSEQAGILFDEKPTTNGASIRNEVNTNEVLSSPHAVQHSGQELQQITSESQLLPQAHSSTFSSGLDTALGEAVAAIEDLRQRLTDAEERIMEQMDANEQWKRELEIFQHFRTNTFEEFSTLQRQNIDLKMSVAMDMLNLARGTVKHKTSLRTSPWISEGERRSQRPSAGSDRRSFLRSELRSHFAAGSTDRQSQLTSVTPRSRFSGESAASEATEAQIEFGRNADASGVLDGAIGDENDGDLTSIPRETLQSNTGLLIGEDLERVYSLKDTVWDAGLLLGFESVGFVANVTLAMSLACNITLQLLFCWIVTYLPEDEDAYADADSAMRVWKTTANETDIAGVCGRSQSQGHNYQQILLLDQALGYVRQFSPGIPYEQGPILCGIVLTAWCLSICVVLREVIDYVSCMTELCDRRVNRVVLVSSLLRYHLEAVPVHRMIWAWALGAVQASIALILLWYGARWLATTTAPSELVLNAVALTYVMEIDELLFLTTVPRQVSSIIRNLDPMDLYVTSGRLNSIPVRALMSALVITIFVFSFSFTYLDAHLGNVSAVVLTLSCG
;
A
#
# COMPACT_ATOMS: atom_id res chain seq x y z
N SER A 1 2.68 13.61 0.41
CA SER A 1 1.91 13.66 -0.85
C SER A 1 2.64 12.97 -2.00
N ALA A 2 3.78 13.47 -2.51
CA ALA A 2 4.51 12.83 -3.62
C ALA A 2 4.96 11.36 -3.36
N VAL A 3 5.36 11.04 -2.12
CA VAL A 3 5.70 9.66 -1.69
C VAL A 3 4.48 8.73 -1.73
N LYS A 4 3.34 9.18 -1.19
CA LYS A 4 2.07 8.44 -1.23
C LYS A 4 1.60 8.23 -2.69
N SER A 5 1.79 9.22 -3.57
CA SER A 5 1.46 9.12 -5.00
C SER A 5 2.36 8.11 -5.75
N ALA A 6 3.65 8.01 -5.41
CA ALA A 6 4.56 7.05 -6.04
C ALA A 6 4.25 5.60 -5.63
N GLN A 7 3.84 5.36 -4.37
CA GLN A 7 3.39 4.04 -3.92
C GLN A 7 2.10 3.57 -4.63
N ILE A 8 1.15 4.49 -4.87
CA ILE A 8 -0.10 4.17 -5.58
C ILE A 8 0.17 3.70 -7.02
N VAL A 9 1.12 4.32 -7.73
CA VAL A 9 1.49 3.94 -9.11
C VAL A 9 2.16 2.57 -9.15
N VAL A 10 3.04 2.26 -8.19
CA VAL A 10 3.72 0.96 -8.11
C VAL A 10 2.72 -0.16 -7.79
N MET A 11 1.76 0.08 -6.90
CA MET A 11 0.73 -0.91 -6.55
C MET A 11 -0.29 -1.13 -7.68
N ALA A 12 -0.72 -0.07 -8.37
CA ALA A 12 -1.62 -0.18 -9.53
C ALA A 12 -0.99 -0.97 -10.69
N ASN A 13 0.32 -0.79 -10.94
CA ASN A 13 1.04 -1.55 -11.96
C ASN A 13 1.22 -3.04 -11.58
N ARG A 14 1.39 -3.34 -10.28
CA ARG A 14 1.49 -4.73 -9.78
C ARG A 14 0.15 -5.47 -9.80
N ALA A 15 -0.96 -4.78 -9.52
CA ALA A 15 -2.30 -5.37 -9.66
C ALA A 15 -2.63 -5.68 -11.15
N ARG A 16 -2.20 -4.82 -12.07
CA ARG A 16 -2.39 -5.02 -13.52
C ARG A 16 -1.56 -6.18 -14.09
N SER A 17 -0.38 -6.46 -13.53
CA SER A 17 0.43 -7.63 -13.93
C SER A 17 -0.12 -8.97 -13.43
N LEU A 18 -0.93 -8.97 -12.37
CA LEU A 18 -1.55 -10.20 -11.85
C LEU A 18 -2.84 -10.57 -12.59
N SER A 19 -3.55 -9.58 -13.17
CA SER A 19 -4.81 -9.78 -13.91
C SER A 19 -4.64 -10.38 -15.32
N THR A 20 -3.42 -10.49 -15.85
CA THR A 20 -3.20 -10.85 -17.28
C THR A 20 -2.74 -12.29 -17.51
N ASN A 21 -2.62 -13.11 -16.47
CA ASN A 21 -2.12 -14.50 -16.56
C ASN A 21 -3.15 -15.55 -16.13
N GLU A 22 -4.41 -15.41 -16.56
CA GLU A 22 -5.42 -16.46 -16.38
C GLU A 22 -5.72 -17.10 -17.75
N PRO A 23 -5.35 -18.36 -18.00
CA PRO A 23 -5.71 -19.04 -19.25
C PRO A 23 -7.20 -19.38 -19.24
N ALA A 24 -7.87 -19.06 -20.35
CA ALA A 24 -9.29 -19.32 -20.55
C ALA A 24 -9.65 -20.81 -20.32
N PHE A 25 -10.52 -21.03 -19.33
CA PHE A 25 -11.08 -22.35 -19.01
C PHE A 25 -12.13 -22.71 -20.07
N ILE A 26 -11.91 -23.81 -20.80
CA ILE A 26 -12.89 -24.38 -21.74
C ILE A 26 -13.88 -25.21 -20.93
N GLU A 27 -15.11 -24.74 -20.80
CA GLU A 27 -16.24 -25.53 -20.29
C GLU A 27 -16.60 -26.65 -21.27
N THR A 28 -16.51 -27.91 -20.83
CA THR A 28 -17.17 -29.04 -21.49
C THR A 28 -18.54 -29.28 -20.85
N PRO A 29 -19.59 -29.60 -21.64
CA PRO A 29 -20.95 -29.70 -21.13
C PRO A 29 -21.20 -31.01 -20.38
N SER A 30 -21.80 -30.85 -19.21
CA SER A 30 -22.43 -31.88 -18.39
C SER A 30 -23.53 -32.63 -19.15
N SER A 31 -23.42 -33.96 -19.24
CA SER A 31 -24.53 -34.85 -19.61
C SER A 31 -25.01 -35.63 -18.39
N ARG A 32 -26.29 -35.45 -18.10
CA ARG A 32 -27.12 -36.14 -17.10
C ARG A 32 -27.26 -37.65 -17.34
N ASP A 33 -27.42 -38.33 -16.21
CA ASP A 33 -28.24 -39.51 -15.92
C ASP A 33 -28.03 -40.81 -16.71
N MET A 34 -27.67 -41.88 -15.98
CA MET A 34 -28.54 -43.05 -15.83
C MET A 34 -28.08 -43.97 -14.69
N SER A 35 -29.03 -44.28 -13.81
CA SER A 35 -28.98 -45.38 -12.83
C SER A 35 -29.13 -46.75 -13.51
N SER A 36 -28.43 -47.78 -13.02
CA SER A 36 -29.07 -49.05 -12.61
C SER A 36 -28.05 -50.05 -12.04
N GLU A 37 -28.53 -50.77 -11.04
CA GLU A 37 -28.06 -52.01 -10.43
C GLU A 37 -27.32 -53.01 -11.35
N GLN A 38 -26.39 -53.78 -10.76
CA GLN A 38 -26.51 -55.23 -10.46
C GLN A 38 -25.23 -56.06 -10.69
N ALA A 39 -25.02 -56.97 -9.74
CA ALA A 39 -24.31 -58.26 -9.81
C ALA A 39 -22.79 -58.27 -10.02
N GLY A 40 -22.09 -58.75 -8.99
CA GLY A 40 -20.66 -59.02 -9.03
C GLY A 40 -20.27 -60.25 -9.82
N ILE A 41 -18.96 -60.44 -9.96
CA ILE A 41 -18.27 -61.71 -10.16
C ILE A 41 -16.87 -61.58 -9.55
N LEU A 42 -16.60 -62.55 -8.70
CA LEU A 42 -15.33 -63.10 -8.22
C LEU A 42 -14.17 -62.96 -9.24
N PHE A 43 -13.01 -62.42 -8.85
CA PHE A 43 -11.71 -62.98 -9.25
C PHE A 43 -10.65 -62.74 -8.17
N ASP A 44 -10.14 -63.88 -7.72
CA ASP A 44 -8.99 -64.11 -6.85
C ASP A 44 -7.76 -64.14 -7.75
N GLU A 45 -6.75 -63.29 -7.51
CA GLU A 45 -5.43 -63.51 -8.09
C GLU A 45 -4.32 -63.03 -7.15
N LYS A 46 -3.54 -63.99 -6.66
CA LYS A 46 -2.30 -63.80 -5.90
C LYS A 46 -1.15 -63.34 -6.81
N PRO A 47 -0.17 -62.61 -6.28
CA PRO A 47 0.97 -62.13 -7.05
C PRO A 47 2.00 -63.25 -7.24
N THR A 48 2.58 -63.32 -8.45
CA THR A 48 3.84 -64.02 -8.67
C THR A 48 4.93 -63.04 -9.07
N THR A 49 6.10 -63.36 -8.54
CA THR A 49 7.38 -62.67 -8.51
C THR A 49 8.16 -62.72 -9.83
N ASN A 50 9.08 -61.75 -9.97
CA ASN A 50 10.37 -61.77 -10.71
C ASN A 50 10.46 -60.95 -12.01
N GLY A 51 11.52 -60.14 -12.09
CA GLY A 51 12.02 -59.51 -13.33
C GLY A 51 12.67 -58.15 -13.06
N ALA A 52 13.87 -58.10 -12.48
CA ALA A 52 15.13 -57.96 -13.22
C ALA A 52 15.37 -56.57 -13.84
N SER A 53 16.00 -55.71 -13.04
CA SER A 53 17.10 -54.78 -13.37
C SER A 53 17.52 -54.70 -14.85
N ILE A 54 17.26 -53.56 -15.51
CA ILE A 54 18.23 -52.92 -16.42
C ILE A 54 18.21 -51.40 -16.17
N ARG A 55 19.36 -50.92 -15.72
CA ARG A 55 19.75 -49.54 -15.48
C ARG A 55 20.28 -48.96 -16.79
N ASN A 56 19.68 -47.89 -17.31
CA ASN A 56 20.31 -47.03 -18.30
C ASN A 56 20.11 -45.56 -17.87
N GLU A 57 21.16 -45.03 -17.25
CA GLU A 57 21.33 -43.60 -17.00
C GLU A 57 21.64 -42.93 -18.33
N VAL A 58 20.68 -42.17 -18.88
CA VAL A 58 20.94 -41.23 -19.98
C VAL A 58 21.15 -39.86 -19.36
N ASN A 59 22.38 -39.38 -19.46
CA ASN A 59 22.85 -38.10 -18.96
C ASN A 59 22.44 -37.00 -19.96
N THR A 60 21.25 -36.40 -19.77
CA THR A 60 20.80 -35.25 -20.56
C THR A 60 21.15 -33.95 -19.84
N ASN A 61 22.39 -33.50 -19.99
CA ASN A 61 22.81 -32.14 -19.61
C ASN A 61 24.06 -31.74 -20.38
N GLU A 62 24.03 -31.76 -21.72
CA GLU A 62 25.05 -31.10 -22.53
C GLU A 62 24.65 -30.89 -24.01
N VAL A 63 23.46 -30.37 -24.30
CA VAL A 63 23.15 -29.93 -25.68
C VAL A 63 22.22 -28.72 -25.64
N LEU A 64 22.78 -27.51 -25.47
CA LEU A 64 22.14 -26.24 -25.85
C LEU A 64 23.17 -25.12 -25.78
N SER A 65 24.19 -25.19 -26.64
CA SER A 65 25.04 -24.06 -27.02
C SER A 65 26.04 -24.48 -28.09
N SER A 66 25.56 -24.69 -29.32
CA SER A 66 26.45 -24.71 -30.48
C SER A 66 25.72 -24.20 -31.74
N PRO A 67 26.17 -23.08 -32.34
CA PRO A 67 25.58 -22.53 -33.56
C PRO A 67 25.90 -23.34 -34.84
N HIS A 68 26.49 -24.53 -34.72
CA HIS A 68 26.87 -25.38 -35.86
C HIS A 68 25.81 -26.40 -36.31
N ALA A 69 24.72 -26.59 -35.57
CA ALA A 69 23.71 -27.62 -35.91
C ALA A 69 22.82 -27.25 -37.12
N VAL A 70 22.67 -25.95 -37.43
CA VAL A 70 21.82 -25.47 -38.54
C VAL A 70 22.52 -25.60 -39.91
N GLN A 71 23.85 -25.74 -39.93
CA GLN A 71 24.61 -25.84 -41.18
C GLN A 71 24.69 -27.27 -41.75
N HIS A 72 24.43 -28.29 -40.92
CA HIS A 72 24.55 -29.69 -41.33
C HIS A 72 23.30 -30.26 -42.02
N SER A 73 22.10 -29.71 -41.75
CA SER A 73 20.86 -30.19 -42.39
C SER A 73 20.68 -29.67 -43.82
N GLY A 74 21.39 -28.60 -44.21
CA GLY A 74 21.40 -28.08 -45.57
C GLY A 74 22.24 -28.90 -46.56
N GLN A 75 23.23 -29.66 -46.08
CA GLN A 75 24.10 -30.47 -46.95
C GLN A 75 23.49 -31.85 -47.29
N GLU A 76 22.67 -32.45 -46.42
CA GLU A 76 22.02 -33.73 -46.72
C GLU A 76 20.93 -33.60 -47.81
N LEU A 77 20.24 -32.45 -47.90
CA LEU A 77 19.24 -32.24 -48.96
C LEU A 77 19.86 -32.07 -50.36
N GLN A 78 21.10 -31.57 -50.45
CA GLN A 78 21.81 -31.46 -51.72
C GLN A 78 22.34 -32.83 -52.21
N GLN A 79 22.62 -33.75 -51.30
CA GLN A 79 23.10 -35.09 -51.65
C GLN A 79 21.98 -35.98 -52.22
N ILE A 80 20.75 -35.86 -51.69
CA ILE A 80 19.57 -36.60 -52.19
C ILE A 80 19.15 -36.14 -53.60
N THR A 81 19.42 -34.87 -53.97
CA THR A 81 19.09 -34.36 -55.31
C THR A 81 20.05 -34.88 -56.39
N SER A 82 21.23 -35.41 -56.02
CA SER A 82 22.25 -35.88 -56.97
C SER A 82 22.11 -37.35 -57.41
N GLU A 83 21.33 -38.17 -56.69
CA GLU A 83 21.15 -39.61 -57.00
C GLU A 83 19.97 -39.94 -57.94
N SER A 84 19.20 -38.94 -58.38
CA SER A 84 18.01 -39.14 -59.23
C SER A 84 18.31 -39.38 -60.73
N GLN A 85 19.57 -39.46 -61.18
CA GLN A 85 19.90 -39.50 -62.62
C GLN A 85 20.10 -40.89 -63.25
N LEU A 86 19.85 -41.99 -62.55
CA LEU A 86 20.06 -43.33 -63.10
C LEU A 86 18.88 -44.29 -62.85
N LEU A 87 17.81 -44.19 -63.66
CA LEU A 87 16.84 -45.28 -63.83
C LEU A 87 16.34 -45.36 -65.29
N PRO A 88 16.16 -46.58 -65.84
CA PRO A 88 15.98 -46.80 -67.27
C PRO A 88 14.52 -46.63 -67.72
N GLN A 89 14.38 -46.11 -68.94
CA GLN A 89 13.11 -45.93 -69.66
C GLN A 89 12.40 -47.27 -69.88
N ALA A 90 11.24 -47.45 -69.26
CA ALA A 90 10.27 -48.48 -69.61
C ALA A 90 8.88 -47.85 -69.83
N HIS A 91 8.31 -48.16 -70.99
CA HIS A 91 7.05 -47.65 -71.50
C HIS A 91 5.83 -47.95 -70.58
N SER A 92 5.13 -46.92 -70.12
CA SER A 92 3.73 -47.00 -69.66
C SER A 92 3.06 -45.61 -69.77
N SER A 93 2.31 -45.40 -70.84
CA SER A 93 1.72 -44.10 -71.20
C SER A 93 0.41 -43.77 -70.47
N THR A 94 0.05 -44.51 -69.42
CA THR A 94 -1.17 -44.28 -68.62
C THR A 94 -0.91 -44.12 -67.13
N PHE A 95 0.33 -44.30 -66.65
CA PHE A 95 0.70 -44.05 -65.25
C PHE A 95 1.34 -42.66 -65.04
N SER A 96 1.88 -42.03 -66.10
CA SER A 96 2.56 -40.73 -66.00
C SER A 96 1.64 -39.58 -65.57
N SER A 97 0.39 -39.52 -66.04
CA SER A 97 -0.48 -38.38 -65.73
C SER A 97 -0.90 -38.28 -64.25
N GLY A 98 -1.03 -39.42 -63.56
CA GLY A 98 -1.34 -39.43 -62.13
C GLY A 98 -0.14 -39.03 -61.27
N LEU A 99 1.06 -39.47 -61.65
CA LEU A 99 2.29 -39.17 -60.94
C LEU A 99 2.66 -37.69 -61.07
N ASP A 100 2.51 -37.10 -62.26
CA ASP A 100 2.81 -35.69 -62.49
C ASP A 100 1.87 -34.77 -61.67
N THR A 101 0.61 -35.18 -61.47
CA THR A 101 -0.36 -34.43 -60.66
C THR A 101 -0.04 -34.53 -59.17
N ALA A 102 0.23 -35.75 -58.67
CA ALA A 102 0.60 -35.96 -57.26
C ALA A 102 1.95 -35.29 -56.90
N LEU A 103 2.91 -35.29 -57.83
CA LEU A 103 4.18 -34.59 -57.65
C LEU A 103 3.97 -33.07 -57.63
N GLY A 104 3.10 -32.54 -58.50
CA GLY A 104 2.72 -31.12 -58.49
C GLY A 104 2.07 -30.68 -57.18
N GLU A 105 1.15 -31.49 -56.63
CA GLU A 105 0.51 -31.21 -55.33
C GLU A 105 1.51 -31.28 -54.18
N ALA A 106 2.41 -32.26 -54.18
CA ALA A 106 3.45 -32.39 -53.15
C ALA A 106 4.44 -31.21 -53.19
N VAL A 107 4.86 -30.77 -54.38
CA VAL A 107 5.73 -29.60 -54.54
C VAL A 107 5.03 -28.33 -54.06
N ALA A 108 3.75 -28.14 -54.39
CA ALA A 108 2.98 -27.00 -53.92
C ALA A 108 2.82 -26.99 -52.38
N ALA A 109 2.60 -28.15 -51.77
CA ALA A 109 2.52 -28.28 -50.30
C ALA A 109 3.86 -27.99 -49.61
N ILE A 110 4.98 -28.42 -50.20
CA ILE A 110 6.33 -28.12 -49.69
C ILE A 110 6.62 -26.61 -49.77
N GLU A 111 6.24 -25.96 -50.87
CA GLU A 111 6.46 -24.51 -51.03
C GLU A 111 5.57 -23.69 -50.07
N ASP A 112 4.32 -24.09 -49.83
CA ASP A 112 3.46 -23.48 -48.80
C ASP A 112 4.06 -23.63 -47.40
N LEU A 113 4.59 -24.81 -47.07
CA LEU A 113 5.21 -25.06 -45.77
C LEU A 113 6.50 -24.24 -45.59
N ARG A 114 7.28 -24.08 -46.67
CA ARG A 114 8.46 -23.21 -46.68
C ARG A 114 8.08 -21.76 -46.44
N GLN A 115 7.05 -21.25 -47.09
CA GLN A 115 6.57 -19.88 -46.90
C GLN A 115 6.08 -19.65 -45.46
N ARG A 116 5.35 -20.61 -44.87
CA ARG A 116 4.92 -20.51 -43.47
C ARG A 116 6.08 -20.52 -42.49
N LEU A 117 7.15 -21.26 -42.80
CA LEU A 117 8.35 -21.29 -41.98
C LEU A 117 9.06 -19.94 -42.01
N THR A 118 9.20 -19.32 -43.18
CA THR A 118 9.81 -17.98 -43.31
C THR A 118 8.97 -16.91 -42.62
N ASP A 119 7.64 -16.97 -42.74
CA ASP A 119 6.73 -16.04 -42.05
C ASP A 119 6.79 -16.22 -40.52
N ALA A 120 6.97 -17.45 -40.04
CA ALA A 120 7.13 -17.73 -38.61
C ALA A 120 8.49 -17.23 -38.07
N GLU A 121 9.58 -17.40 -38.83
CA GLU A 121 10.89 -16.87 -38.50
C GLU A 121 10.89 -15.33 -38.41
N GLU A 122 10.20 -14.65 -39.34
CA GLU A 122 10.05 -13.19 -39.32
C GLU A 122 9.31 -12.71 -38.06
N ARG A 123 8.22 -13.38 -37.67
CA ARG A 123 7.48 -13.04 -36.44
C ARG A 123 8.29 -13.28 -35.18
N ILE A 124 9.13 -14.33 -35.15
CA ILE A 124 10.01 -14.60 -34.02
C ILE A 124 11.08 -13.51 -33.91
N MET A 125 11.67 -13.06 -35.03
CA MET A 125 12.62 -11.95 -35.03
C MET A 125 11.98 -10.64 -34.57
N GLU A 126 10.77 -10.32 -35.02
CA GLU A 126 10.03 -9.12 -34.59
C GLU A 126 9.75 -9.14 -33.08
N GLN A 127 9.38 -10.30 -32.51
CA GLN A 127 9.20 -10.45 -31.06
C GLN A 127 10.51 -10.32 -30.29
N MET A 128 11.62 -10.83 -30.84
CA MET A 128 12.92 -10.75 -30.22
C MET A 128 13.42 -9.30 -30.15
N ASP A 129 13.23 -8.52 -31.21
CA ASP A 129 13.55 -7.09 -31.26
C ASP A 129 12.69 -6.27 -30.28
N ALA A 130 11.39 -6.58 -30.18
CA ALA A 130 10.51 -5.94 -29.20
C ALA A 130 10.93 -6.24 -27.75
N ASN A 131 11.39 -7.46 -27.48
CA ASN A 131 11.89 -7.87 -26.17
C ASN A 131 13.23 -7.18 -25.83
N GLU A 132 14.13 -7.04 -26.81
CA GLU A 132 15.35 -6.24 -26.66
C GLU A 132 15.05 -4.77 -26.35
N GLN A 133 14.08 -4.17 -27.04
CA GLN A 133 13.68 -2.79 -26.77
C GLN A 133 13.15 -2.63 -25.34
N TRP A 134 12.28 -3.54 -24.90
CA TRP A 134 11.77 -3.57 -23.53
C TRP A 134 12.88 -3.70 -22.49
N LYS A 135 13.89 -4.54 -22.76
CA LYS A 135 15.05 -4.70 -21.88
C LYS A 135 15.84 -3.38 -21.74
N ARG A 136 16.06 -2.64 -22.83
CA ARG A 136 16.73 -1.33 -22.79
C ARG A 136 15.94 -0.30 -21.99
N GLU A 137 14.61 -0.26 -22.16
CA GLU A 137 13.75 0.64 -21.37
C GLU A 137 13.79 0.31 -19.87
N LEU A 138 13.84 -0.98 -19.52
CA LEU A 138 13.97 -1.42 -18.14
C LEU A 138 15.30 -0.99 -17.51
N GLU A 139 16.41 -1.07 -18.25
CA GLU A 139 17.73 -0.59 -17.81
C GLU A 139 17.75 0.93 -17.58
N ILE A 140 17.15 1.71 -18.48
CA ILE A 140 16.99 3.17 -18.32
C ILE A 140 16.17 3.48 -17.06
N PHE A 141 15.07 2.76 -16.84
CA PHE A 141 14.22 2.95 -15.66
C PHE A 141 14.95 2.58 -14.36
N GLN A 142 15.74 1.51 -14.36
CA GLN A 142 16.58 1.15 -13.21
C GLN A 142 17.62 2.22 -12.89
N HIS A 143 18.29 2.77 -13.91
CA HIS A 143 19.26 3.84 -13.72
C HIS A 143 18.60 5.13 -13.20
N PHE A 144 17.42 5.48 -13.70
CA PHE A 144 16.62 6.57 -13.16
C PHE A 144 16.26 6.35 -11.67
N ARG A 145 15.89 5.13 -11.30
CA ARG A 145 15.56 4.77 -9.91
C ARG A 145 16.78 4.92 -8.99
N THR A 146 17.95 4.45 -9.40
CA THR A 146 19.17 4.57 -8.58
C THR A 146 19.59 6.02 -8.41
N ASN A 147 19.56 6.83 -9.49
CA ASN A 147 19.94 8.24 -9.42
C ASN A 147 18.97 9.03 -8.52
N THR A 148 17.66 8.77 -8.64
CA THR A 148 16.64 9.42 -7.78
C THR A 148 16.83 9.02 -6.32
N PHE A 149 17.17 7.75 -6.04
CA PHE A 149 17.43 7.29 -4.68
C PHE A 149 18.68 7.93 -4.08
N GLU A 150 19.76 8.07 -4.86
CA GLU A 150 20.96 8.78 -4.43
C GLU A 150 20.65 10.25 -4.11
N GLU A 151 19.97 10.97 -5.00
CA GLU A 151 19.55 12.35 -4.75
C GLU A 151 18.70 12.46 -3.47
N PHE A 152 17.73 11.58 -3.29
CA PHE A 152 16.90 11.56 -2.09
C PHE A 152 17.72 11.31 -0.81
N SER A 153 18.69 10.39 -0.87
CA SER A 153 19.57 10.10 0.28
C SER A 153 20.45 11.31 0.64
N THR A 154 20.93 12.06 -0.36
CA THR A 154 21.70 13.29 -0.12
C THR A 154 20.85 14.38 0.51
N LEU A 155 19.61 14.56 0.05
CA LEU A 155 18.66 15.50 0.65
C LEU A 155 18.29 15.12 2.08
N GLN A 156 18.14 13.83 2.37
CA GLN A 156 17.84 13.37 3.73
C GLN A 156 19.02 13.65 4.68
N ARG A 157 20.27 13.41 4.24
CA ARG A 157 21.47 13.76 5.02
C ARG A 157 21.53 15.28 5.28
N GLN A 158 21.31 16.10 4.25
CA GLN A 158 21.25 17.56 4.41
C GLN A 158 20.15 18.00 5.38
N ASN A 159 18.99 17.34 5.38
CA ASN A 159 17.90 17.63 6.31
C ASN A 159 18.29 17.31 7.76
N ILE A 160 18.95 16.17 7.99
CA ILE A 160 19.45 15.77 9.32
C ILE A 160 20.52 16.75 9.81
N ASP A 161 21.48 17.11 8.96
CA ASP A 161 22.53 18.08 9.30
C ASP A 161 21.95 19.47 9.61
N LEU A 162 20.92 19.89 8.86
CA LEU A 162 20.22 21.14 9.11
C LEU A 162 19.48 21.09 10.45
N LYS A 163 18.73 20.02 10.72
CA LYS A 163 18.04 19.83 12.01
C LYS A 163 19.02 19.85 13.19
N MET A 164 20.17 19.18 13.04
CA MET A 164 21.20 19.16 14.07
C MET A 164 21.84 20.54 14.26
N SER A 165 22.02 21.30 13.17
CA SER A 165 22.51 22.68 13.24
C SER A 165 21.51 23.62 13.92
N VAL A 166 20.20 23.48 13.62
CA VAL A 166 19.12 24.24 14.28
C VAL A 166 19.05 23.90 15.76
N ALA A 167 19.11 22.61 16.13
CA ALA A 167 19.09 22.19 17.52
C ALA A 167 20.30 22.74 18.30
N MET A 168 21.49 22.72 17.70
CA MET A 168 22.70 23.26 18.32
C MET A 168 22.63 24.80 18.47
N ASP A 169 22.09 25.49 17.47
CA ASP A 169 21.87 26.93 17.51
C ASP A 169 20.85 27.32 18.60
N MET A 170 19.74 26.58 18.72
CA MET A 170 18.78 26.74 19.81
C MET A 170 19.42 26.55 21.19
N LEU A 171 20.30 25.55 21.32
CA LEU A 171 21.00 25.26 22.56
C LEU A 171 22.03 26.35 22.92
N ASN A 172 22.75 26.88 21.93
CA ASN A 172 23.69 27.98 22.11
C ASN A 172 22.97 29.30 22.43
N LEU A 173 21.78 29.54 21.84
CA LEU A 173 20.88 30.65 22.16
C LEU A 173 20.37 30.54 23.59
N ALA A 174 19.90 29.36 24.01
CA ALA A 174 19.43 29.12 25.37
C ALA A 174 20.53 29.39 26.41
N ARG A 175 21.78 28.97 26.12
CA ARG A 175 22.96 29.23 26.96
C ARG A 175 23.45 30.69 26.96
N GLY A 176 22.83 31.58 26.17
CA GLY A 176 23.27 32.99 26.06
C GLY A 176 24.65 33.17 25.42
N THR A 177 25.20 32.14 24.78
CA THR A 177 26.54 32.16 24.17
C THR A 177 26.57 32.88 22.83
N VAL A 178 25.41 33.07 22.20
CA VAL A 178 25.29 33.72 20.88
C VAL A 178 25.04 35.21 21.06
N LYS A 179 26.04 36.04 20.75
CA LYS A 179 25.93 37.51 20.82
C LYS A 179 25.46 38.16 19.50
N HIS A 180 25.61 37.46 18.37
CA HIS A 180 25.28 38.00 17.04
C HIS A 180 24.62 36.94 16.15
N LYS A 181 23.70 37.35 15.26
CA LYS A 181 23.01 36.48 14.29
C LYS A 181 23.98 35.70 13.39
N THR A 182 25.15 36.27 13.11
CA THR A 182 26.21 35.65 12.29
C THR A 182 26.94 34.50 13.00
N SER A 183 26.79 34.36 14.32
CA SER A 183 27.39 33.27 15.09
C SER A 183 26.55 31.99 15.07
N LEU A 184 25.35 32.04 14.50
CA LEU A 184 24.51 30.86 14.29
C LEU A 184 25.07 30.00 13.15
N ARG A 185 25.16 28.69 13.35
CA ARG A 185 25.55 27.73 12.29
C ARG A 185 24.55 27.74 11.13
N THR A 186 23.32 28.10 11.39
CA THR A 186 22.24 28.27 10.39
C THR A 186 22.32 29.60 9.64
N SER A 187 23.23 30.52 9.99
CA SER A 187 23.32 31.83 9.35
C SER A 187 23.52 31.81 7.83
N PRO A 188 24.28 30.88 7.21
CA PRO A 188 24.37 30.81 5.75
C PRO A 188 23.01 30.51 5.09
N TRP A 189 22.23 29.62 5.70
CA TRP A 189 20.91 29.21 5.20
C TRP A 189 19.87 30.32 5.36
N ILE A 190 19.90 31.04 6.48
CA ILE A 190 19.01 32.20 6.71
C ILE A 190 19.31 33.31 5.69
N SER A 191 20.59 33.57 5.43
CA SER A 191 21.01 34.58 4.45
C SER A 191 20.64 34.21 3.02
N GLU A 192 20.64 32.91 2.68
CA GLU A 192 20.23 32.42 1.37
C GLU A 192 18.70 32.52 1.18
N GLY A 193 17.92 32.30 2.24
CA GLY A 193 16.48 32.56 2.25
C GLY A 193 16.14 34.04 2.02
N GLU A 194 16.84 34.94 2.69
CA GLU A 194 16.70 36.40 2.52
C GLU A 194 17.12 36.86 1.11
N ARG A 195 18.17 36.25 0.50
CA ARG A 195 18.55 36.52 -0.90
C ARG A 195 17.51 36.00 -1.90
N ARG A 196 16.88 34.86 -1.62
CA ARG A 196 15.83 34.29 -2.49
C ARG A 196 14.54 35.08 -2.41
N SER A 197 14.18 35.65 -1.26
CA SER A 197 13.01 36.53 -1.14
C SER A 197 13.23 37.90 -1.81
N GLN A 198 14.48 38.35 -1.92
CA GLN A 198 14.83 39.62 -2.59
C GLN A 198 15.05 39.50 -4.10
N ARG A 199 15.21 38.30 -4.66
CA ARG A 199 15.25 38.14 -6.12
C ARG A 199 13.83 38.24 -6.68
N PRO A 200 13.53 39.20 -7.58
CA PRO A 200 12.25 39.22 -8.29
C PRO A 200 12.07 37.88 -9.00
N SER A 201 10.87 37.34 -8.90
CA SER A 201 10.46 36.00 -9.35
C SER A 201 10.82 35.73 -10.83
N ALA A 202 12.04 35.25 -11.09
CA ALA A 202 12.43 34.61 -12.35
C ALA A 202 11.97 33.13 -12.41
N GLY A 203 11.32 32.63 -11.34
CA GLY A 203 10.83 31.25 -11.23
C GLY A 203 9.53 30.96 -12.00
N SER A 204 8.84 32.00 -12.49
CA SER A 204 7.68 31.86 -13.39
C SER A 204 8.10 31.27 -14.74
N ASP A 205 9.24 31.71 -15.28
CA ASP A 205 9.64 31.36 -16.65
C ASP A 205 10.36 30.00 -16.74
N ARG A 206 11.01 29.56 -15.66
CA ARG A 206 11.65 28.23 -15.63
C ARG A 206 10.64 27.10 -15.44
N ARG A 207 9.52 27.36 -14.75
CA ARG A 207 8.39 26.41 -14.64
C ARG A 207 7.60 26.32 -15.93
N SER A 208 7.45 27.41 -16.70
CA SER A 208 6.80 27.36 -18.02
C SER A 208 7.68 26.64 -19.04
N PHE A 209 9.01 26.80 -18.98
CA PHE A 209 9.96 26.08 -19.84
C PHE A 209 9.92 24.56 -19.62
N LEU A 210 10.05 24.08 -18.37
CA LEU A 210 9.95 22.63 -18.06
C LEU A 210 8.57 22.05 -18.40
N ARG A 211 7.48 22.83 -18.27
CA ARG A 211 6.13 22.40 -18.70
C ARG A 211 6.01 22.31 -20.22
N SER A 212 6.70 23.20 -20.95
CA SER A 212 6.73 23.19 -22.41
C SER A 212 7.57 22.04 -22.97
N GLU A 213 8.67 21.70 -22.30
CA GLU A 213 9.59 20.62 -22.71
C GLU A 213 9.01 19.22 -22.39
N LEU A 214 8.31 19.09 -21.26
CA LEU A 214 7.49 17.90 -20.98
C LEU A 214 6.30 17.77 -21.96
N ARG A 215 5.67 18.88 -22.35
CA ARG A 215 4.61 18.84 -23.39
C ARG A 215 5.15 18.44 -24.76
N SER A 216 6.34 18.88 -25.16
CA SER A 216 6.93 18.51 -26.45
C SER A 216 7.34 17.03 -26.48
N HIS A 217 7.83 16.47 -25.38
CA HIS A 217 8.14 15.04 -25.30
C HIS A 217 6.91 14.14 -25.34
N PHE A 218 5.78 14.55 -24.74
CA PHE A 218 4.53 13.78 -24.80
C PHE A 218 3.72 14.01 -26.10
N ALA A 219 3.82 15.18 -26.73
CA ALA A 219 3.13 15.47 -28.00
C ALA A 219 3.80 14.77 -29.21
N ALA A 220 5.12 14.54 -29.15
CA ALA A 220 5.87 13.88 -30.22
C ALA A 220 5.59 12.37 -30.34
N GLY A 221 5.01 11.73 -29.31
CA GLY A 221 4.66 10.30 -29.33
C GLY A 221 3.19 9.99 -29.68
N SER A 222 2.36 11.02 -29.93
CA SER A 222 0.90 10.87 -30.03
C SER A 222 0.32 11.11 -31.44
N THR A 223 1.14 11.50 -32.42
CA THR A 223 0.63 12.00 -33.70
C THR A 223 0.35 10.94 -34.76
N ASP A 224 0.77 9.69 -34.58
CA ASP A 224 0.58 8.62 -35.58
C ASP A 224 -0.59 7.65 -35.31
N ARG A 225 -1.33 7.81 -34.21
CA ARG A 225 -2.46 6.90 -33.86
C ARG A 225 -3.86 7.52 -33.91
N GLN A 226 -3.99 8.79 -34.31
CA GLN A 226 -5.27 9.52 -34.25
C GLN A 226 -5.92 9.80 -35.62
N SER A 227 -5.48 9.13 -36.68
CA SER A 227 -6.00 9.28 -38.05
C SER A 227 -6.99 8.19 -38.50
N GLN A 228 -7.45 7.28 -37.62
CA GLN A 228 -8.35 6.18 -38.02
C GLN A 228 -9.71 6.08 -37.30
N LEU A 229 -10.13 7.04 -36.47
CA LEU A 229 -11.49 7.01 -35.91
C LEU A 229 -12.13 8.41 -35.88
N THR A 230 -12.63 8.86 -37.02
CA THR A 230 -13.68 9.90 -37.07
C THR A 230 -14.65 9.63 -38.21
N SER A 231 -15.71 8.88 -37.92
CA SER A 231 -16.98 9.01 -38.64
C SER A 231 -18.12 8.75 -37.67
N VAL A 232 -19.19 9.55 -37.79
CA VAL A 232 -20.48 9.51 -37.08
C VAL A 232 -20.65 10.55 -35.96
N THR A 233 -21.14 11.73 -36.37
CA THR A 233 -21.97 12.66 -35.57
C THR A 233 -23.47 12.35 -35.77
N PRO A 234 -24.34 12.64 -34.79
CA PRO A 234 -25.23 13.83 -34.92
C PRO A 234 -25.44 14.57 -33.57
N ARG A 235 -25.37 15.90 -33.48
CA ARG A 235 -26.37 16.97 -33.79
C ARG A 235 -27.56 17.09 -32.80
N SER A 236 -27.44 18.01 -31.83
CA SER A 236 -28.49 18.91 -31.30
C SER A 236 -27.79 20.04 -30.49
N ARG A 237 -27.81 21.31 -30.90
CA ARG A 237 -28.83 22.37 -30.74
C ARG A 237 -29.45 22.45 -29.33
N PHE A 238 -28.92 23.36 -28.52
CA PHE A 238 -29.72 24.33 -27.75
C PHE A 238 -28.89 25.60 -27.50
N SER A 239 -29.54 26.75 -27.66
CA SER A 239 -29.00 28.11 -27.64
C SER A 239 -29.79 28.95 -26.65
N GLY A 240 -29.13 29.93 -26.05
CA GLY A 240 -29.72 30.98 -25.19
C GLY A 240 -29.59 30.63 -23.70
N GLU A 241 -29.18 31.51 -22.79
CA GLU A 241 -29.29 32.96 -22.81
C GLU A 241 -28.33 33.56 -21.77
N SER A 242 -27.79 34.73 -22.12
CA SER A 242 -26.86 35.53 -21.31
C SER A 242 -27.66 36.44 -20.39
N ALA A 243 -27.31 36.51 -19.10
CA ALA A 243 -27.64 37.65 -18.26
C ALA A 243 -26.59 37.82 -17.17
N ALA A 244 -25.91 38.96 -17.23
CA ALA A 244 -25.08 39.53 -16.19
C ALA A 244 -25.97 40.04 -15.06
N SER A 245 -25.54 39.94 -13.80
CA SER A 245 -25.76 41.00 -12.81
C SER A 245 -24.88 40.83 -11.58
N GLU A 246 -24.26 41.94 -11.20
CA GLU A 246 -24.02 42.42 -9.84
C GLU A 246 -23.12 41.62 -8.88
N ALA A 247 -21.87 42.09 -8.86
CA ALA A 247 -21.02 42.10 -7.69
C ALA A 247 -21.72 42.86 -6.54
N THR A 248 -21.92 42.21 -5.40
CA THR A 248 -22.23 42.86 -4.13
C THR A 248 -21.02 42.75 -3.23
N GLU A 249 -20.30 43.86 -3.14
CA GLU A 249 -19.17 44.10 -2.26
C GLU A 249 -19.71 44.33 -0.84
N ALA A 250 -19.65 43.29 0.01
CA ALA A 250 -19.99 43.41 1.42
C ALA A 250 -18.82 44.06 2.16
N GLN A 251 -18.92 45.36 2.40
CA GLN A 251 -18.14 46.08 3.41
C GLN A 251 -18.44 45.49 4.79
N ILE A 252 -17.42 44.89 5.42
CA ILE A 252 -17.45 44.52 6.83
C ILE A 252 -16.93 45.74 7.61
N GLU A 253 -17.85 46.38 8.31
CA GLU A 253 -17.64 47.57 9.13
C GLU A 253 -16.91 47.18 10.43
N PHE A 254 -15.68 47.70 10.61
CA PHE A 254 -14.94 47.57 11.87
C PHE A 254 -15.42 48.65 12.85
N GLY A 255 -16.21 48.23 13.84
CA GLY A 255 -16.54 49.05 15.01
C GLY A 255 -15.29 49.32 15.85
N ARG A 256 -14.78 50.55 15.77
CA ARG A 256 -13.65 51.05 16.56
C ARG A 256 -14.20 51.76 17.79
N ASN A 257 -14.30 51.06 18.92
CA ASN A 257 -14.54 51.70 20.21
C ASN A 257 -13.23 52.33 20.70
N ALA A 258 -13.15 53.65 20.58
CA ALA A 258 -12.25 54.48 21.37
C ALA A 258 -13.03 54.89 22.62
N ASP A 259 -12.59 54.46 23.80
CA ASP A 259 -12.81 55.13 25.10
C ASP A 259 -12.25 54.25 26.23
N ALA A 260 -10.98 54.47 26.60
CA ALA A 260 -10.42 54.12 27.91
C ALA A 260 -9.04 54.77 28.08
N SER A 261 -8.99 56.09 28.06
CA SER A 261 -7.87 56.87 28.61
C SER A 261 -8.29 57.42 29.96
N GLY A 262 -7.68 56.94 31.04
CA GLY A 262 -7.87 57.56 32.34
C GLY A 262 -7.33 56.73 33.50
N VAL A 263 -6.39 57.35 34.22
CA VAL A 263 -6.11 57.13 35.64
C VAL A 263 -5.20 55.93 35.96
N LEU A 264 -3.90 56.21 36.10
CA LEU A 264 -3.26 56.17 37.41
C LEU A 264 -1.90 56.87 37.35
N ASP A 265 -1.89 58.08 37.91
CA ASP A 265 -0.71 58.85 38.26
C ASP A 265 -0.54 58.72 39.78
N GLY A 266 0.67 58.42 40.25
CA GLY A 266 1.01 58.49 41.67
C GLY A 266 1.70 57.25 42.24
N ALA A 267 3.04 57.30 42.32
CA ALA A 267 3.79 57.15 43.57
C ALA A 267 5.29 57.09 43.23
N ILE A 268 5.94 58.25 43.32
CA ILE A 268 7.38 58.38 43.52
C ILE A 268 7.64 58.04 44.99
N GLY A 269 8.52 57.07 45.26
CA GLY A 269 8.94 56.77 46.63
C GLY A 269 9.96 55.63 46.70
N ASP A 270 11.16 56.01 47.14
CA ASP A 270 12.25 55.20 47.70
C ASP A 270 13.12 54.34 46.79
N GLU A 271 14.26 54.96 46.46
CA GLU A 271 15.59 54.33 46.37
C GLU A 271 15.80 53.36 47.55
N ASN A 272 15.91 52.07 47.24
CA ASN A 272 16.56 51.12 48.11
C ASN A 272 17.45 50.23 47.24
N ASP A 273 18.73 50.61 47.18
CA ASP A 273 19.84 49.84 46.63
C ASP A 273 20.05 48.59 47.49
N GLY A 274 19.19 47.59 47.30
CA GLY A 274 19.34 46.24 47.81
C GLY A 274 19.93 45.36 46.73
N ASP A 275 21.23 45.10 46.83
CA ASP A 275 22.01 44.16 46.03
C ASP A 275 21.32 42.78 45.91
N LEU A 276 20.59 42.59 44.81
CA LEU A 276 19.89 41.35 44.45
C LEU A 276 20.49 40.72 43.18
N THR A 277 21.80 40.85 43.00
CA THR A 277 22.50 40.40 41.79
C THR A 277 23.23 39.07 41.95
N SER A 278 22.59 38.05 42.54
CA SER A 278 23.12 36.68 42.44
C SER A 278 22.09 35.58 42.72
N ILE A 279 20.92 35.61 42.07
CA ILE A 279 20.12 34.38 41.95
C ILE A 279 20.68 33.61 40.75
N PRO A 280 21.14 32.35 40.92
CA PRO A 280 21.76 31.58 39.85
C PRO A 280 20.76 31.34 38.72
N ARG A 281 20.95 32.07 37.61
CA ARG A 281 20.08 32.07 36.42
C ARG A 281 20.06 30.71 35.70
N GLU A 282 21.02 29.83 36.01
CA GLU A 282 21.12 28.48 35.44
C GLU A 282 20.06 27.50 35.98
N THR A 283 19.55 27.69 37.20
CA THR A 283 18.54 26.78 37.77
C THR A 283 17.12 27.06 37.25
N LEU A 284 16.82 28.28 36.78
CA LEU A 284 15.49 28.65 36.29
C LEU A 284 15.22 28.18 34.85
N GLN A 285 16.23 28.15 33.99
CA GLN A 285 16.12 27.69 32.60
C GLN A 285 15.99 26.17 32.46
N SER A 286 16.66 25.41 33.34
CA SER A 286 16.54 23.95 33.39
C SER A 286 15.11 23.50 33.71
N ASN A 287 14.44 24.20 34.65
CA ASN A 287 13.08 23.85 35.04
C ASN A 287 12.03 24.31 34.03
N THR A 288 12.25 25.41 33.30
CA THR A 288 11.29 25.88 32.28
C THR A 288 11.29 25.00 31.02
N GLY A 289 12.44 24.46 30.61
CA GLY A 289 12.51 23.57 29.45
C GLY A 289 11.76 22.23 29.65
N LEU A 290 11.79 21.68 30.87
CA LEU A 290 11.06 20.46 31.21
C LEU A 290 9.54 20.71 31.29
N LEU A 291 9.14 21.85 31.86
CA LEU A 291 7.73 22.27 31.96
C LEU A 291 7.07 22.46 30.59
N ILE A 292 7.79 23.03 29.61
CA ILE A 292 7.26 23.22 28.25
C ILE A 292 6.96 21.87 27.56
N GLY A 293 7.76 20.82 27.85
CA GLY A 293 7.52 19.47 27.33
C GLY A 293 6.26 18.84 27.90
N GLU A 294 6.02 18.99 29.21
CA GLU A 294 4.81 18.47 29.87
C GLU A 294 3.53 19.18 29.42
N ASP A 295 3.60 20.48 29.13
CA ASP A 295 2.43 21.24 28.66
C ASP A 295 2.04 20.90 27.21
N LEU A 296 3.01 20.58 26.35
CA LEU A 296 2.74 20.18 24.96
C LEU A 296 2.03 18.83 24.84
N GLU A 297 2.20 17.92 25.81
CA GLU A 297 1.48 16.64 25.84
C GLU A 297 0.00 16.79 26.23
N ARG A 298 -0.42 17.96 26.72
CA ARG A 298 -1.77 18.21 27.25
C ARG A 298 -2.69 18.94 26.29
N VAL A 299 -2.31 19.08 25.02
CA VAL A 299 -3.12 19.83 24.07
C VAL A 299 -3.51 18.94 22.90
N TYR A 300 -4.81 18.91 22.60
CA TYR A 300 -5.34 18.21 21.44
C TYR A 300 -5.58 19.20 20.30
N SER A 301 -4.88 18.98 19.18
CA SER A 301 -5.09 19.75 17.95
C SER A 301 -6.00 18.96 17.03
N LEU A 302 -7.05 19.59 16.52
CA LEU A 302 -7.91 18.99 15.49
C LEU A 302 -7.04 18.59 14.30
N LYS A 303 -7.22 17.36 13.86
CA LYS A 303 -6.49 16.76 12.76
C LYS A 303 -7.17 17.03 11.43
N ASP A 304 -6.37 16.88 10.37
CA ASP A 304 -6.83 16.89 8.98
C ASP A 304 -7.55 15.55 8.65
N THR A 305 -8.60 15.20 9.40
CA THR A 305 -9.43 13.99 9.19
C THR A 305 -10.87 14.38 8.90
N VAL A 306 -11.59 13.51 8.16
CA VAL A 306 -13.02 13.74 7.88
C VAL A 306 -13.86 13.69 9.16
N TRP A 307 -13.42 12.93 10.16
CA TRP A 307 -14.07 12.83 11.47
C TRP A 307 -14.07 14.16 12.22
N ASP A 308 -12.90 14.77 12.36
CA ASP A 308 -12.72 16.06 13.02
C ASP A 308 -13.44 17.18 12.25
N ALA A 309 -13.37 17.13 10.92
CA ALA A 309 -14.12 18.05 10.06
C ALA A 309 -15.64 17.93 10.25
N GLY A 310 -16.13 16.71 10.53
CA GLY A 310 -17.53 16.42 10.81
C GLY A 310 -18.09 17.19 12.01
N LEU A 311 -17.25 17.68 12.91
CA LEU A 311 -17.64 18.57 14.01
C LEU A 311 -18.26 19.88 13.51
N LEU A 312 -17.72 20.42 12.40
CA LEU A 312 -18.13 21.69 11.78
C LEU A 312 -19.40 21.55 10.92
N LEU A 313 -19.98 20.34 10.81
CA LEU A 313 -21.15 20.09 9.97
C LEU A 313 -22.39 20.85 10.45
N GLY A 314 -22.95 21.73 9.64
CA GLY A 314 -24.09 22.57 10.02
C GLY A 314 -23.69 23.82 10.81
N PHE A 315 -22.42 24.22 10.73
CA PHE A 315 -21.97 25.52 11.24
C PHE A 315 -22.39 26.61 10.24
N GLU A 316 -23.12 27.63 10.72
CA GLU A 316 -23.79 28.63 9.86
C GLU A 316 -22.78 29.46 9.04
N SER A 317 -21.58 29.69 9.56
CA SER A 317 -20.55 30.54 8.94
C SER A 317 -19.81 29.90 7.76
N VAL A 318 -19.85 28.57 7.62
CA VAL A 318 -19.18 27.86 6.51
C VAL A 318 -20.02 27.94 5.21
N GLY A 319 -21.31 28.25 5.32
CA GLY A 319 -22.24 28.32 4.20
C GLY A 319 -22.84 26.95 3.81
N PHE A 320 -23.98 27.00 3.11
CA PHE A 320 -24.78 25.81 2.79
C PHE A 320 -24.03 24.79 1.91
N VAL A 321 -23.35 25.26 0.86
CA VAL A 321 -22.63 24.39 -0.10
C VAL A 321 -21.50 23.62 0.59
N ALA A 322 -20.75 24.29 1.47
CA ALA A 322 -19.68 23.64 2.22
C ALA A 322 -20.22 22.61 3.20
N ASN A 323 -21.34 22.90 3.87
CA ASN A 323 -22.01 21.93 4.75
C ASN A 323 -22.52 20.69 3.99
N VAL A 324 -23.11 20.86 2.80
CA VAL A 324 -23.53 19.73 1.95
C VAL A 324 -22.32 18.90 1.51
N THR A 325 -21.23 19.56 1.09
CA THR A 325 -19.99 18.89 0.67
C THR A 325 -19.36 18.12 1.83
N LEU A 326 -19.33 18.71 3.02
CA LEU A 326 -18.83 18.09 4.25
C LEU A 326 -19.70 16.88 4.67
N ALA A 327 -21.02 16.98 4.56
CA ALA A 327 -21.93 15.86 4.80
C ALA A 327 -21.65 14.70 3.83
N MET A 328 -21.51 15.00 2.54
CA MET A 328 -21.19 14.01 1.52
C MET A 328 -19.82 13.37 1.77
N SER A 329 -18.81 14.16 2.18
CA SER A 329 -17.49 13.68 2.55
C SER A 329 -17.55 12.70 3.72
N LEU A 330 -18.29 13.05 4.78
CA LEU A 330 -18.47 12.20 5.95
C LEU A 330 -19.20 10.90 5.60
N ALA A 331 -20.28 10.98 4.82
CA ALA A 331 -21.01 9.80 4.34
C ALA A 331 -20.11 8.89 3.50
N CYS A 332 -19.35 9.45 2.55
CA CYS A 332 -18.39 8.71 1.73
C CYS A 332 -17.32 8.00 2.57
N ASN A 333 -16.76 8.69 3.57
CA ASN A 333 -15.79 8.11 4.50
C ASN A 333 -16.38 6.92 5.28
N ILE A 334 -17.56 7.10 5.87
CA ILE A 334 -18.25 6.02 6.60
C ILE A 334 -18.52 4.83 5.68
N THR A 335 -19.03 5.07 4.47
CA THR A 335 -19.31 4.01 3.49
C THR A 335 -18.04 3.27 3.08
N LEU A 336 -16.95 3.97 2.78
CA LEU A 336 -15.68 3.34 2.40
C LEU A 336 -15.09 2.52 3.54
N GLN A 337 -15.06 3.05 4.75
CA GLN A 337 -14.54 2.32 5.90
C GLN A 337 -15.40 1.09 6.24
N LEU A 338 -16.73 1.20 6.18
CA LEU A 338 -17.62 0.05 6.36
C LEU A 338 -17.44 -0.99 5.24
N LEU A 339 -17.21 -0.56 4.00
CA LEU A 339 -16.88 -1.46 2.89
C LEU A 339 -15.57 -2.21 3.13
N PHE A 340 -14.54 -1.53 3.64
CA PHE A 340 -13.28 -2.20 4.00
C PHE A 340 -13.46 -3.15 5.18
N CYS A 341 -14.20 -2.76 6.22
CA CYS A 341 -14.55 -3.68 7.31
C CYS A 341 -15.25 -4.93 6.77
N TRP A 342 -16.22 -4.74 5.87
CA TRP A 342 -16.94 -5.83 5.23
C TRP A 342 -16.00 -6.73 4.43
N ILE A 343 -15.14 -6.19 3.57
CA ILE A 343 -14.14 -6.97 2.82
C ILE A 343 -13.22 -7.76 3.77
N VAL A 344 -12.67 -7.10 4.79
CA VAL A 344 -11.75 -7.74 5.75
C VAL A 344 -12.45 -8.82 6.58
N THR A 345 -13.78 -8.78 6.75
CA THR A 345 -14.51 -9.85 7.44
C THR A 345 -14.59 -11.14 6.63
N TYR A 346 -14.54 -11.08 5.30
CA TYR A 346 -14.60 -12.27 4.42
C TYR A 346 -13.23 -12.86 4.11
N LEU A 347 -12.15 -12.08 4.19
CA LEU A 347 -10.79 -12.56 3.87
C LEU A 347 -10.35 -13.80 4.68
N PRO A 348 -10.62 -13.91 6.00
CA PRO A 348 -10.20 -15.08 6.77
C PRO A 348 -10.96 -16.37 6.45
N GLU A 349 -12.18 -16.30 5.91
CA GLU A 349 -13.01 -17.49 5.67
C GLU A 349 -12.43 -18.38 4.56
N ASP A 350 -11.71 -17.80 3.61
CA ASP A 350 -11.04 -18.53 2.54
C ASP A 350 -9.63 -19.05 2.95
N GLU A 351 -9.06 -18.54 4.05
CA GLU A 351 -7.64 -18.74 4.39
C GLU A 351 -7.33 -19.78 5.48
N ASP A 352 -8.32 -20.35 6.19
CA ASP A 352 -8.08 -21.51 7.07
C ASP A 352 -7.85 -22.81 6.27
N ALA A 353 -7.15 -22.70 5.14
CA ALA A 353 -6.79 -23.77 4.22
C ALA A 353 -6.13 -24.96 4.94
N TYR A 354 -5.40 -24.70 6.05
CA TYR A 354 -4.73 -25.75 6.81
C TYR A 354 -5.66 -26.60 7.68
N ALA A 355 -6.81 -26.07 8.11
CA ALA A 355 -7.78 -26.83 8.91
C ALA A 355 -8.35 -27.98 8.07
N ASP A 356 -8.75 -27.69 6.83
CA ASP A 356 -9.25 -28.70 5.91
C ASP A 356 -8.11 -29.49 5.23
N ALA A 357 -6.95 -28.85 5.00
CA ALA A 357 -5.85 -29.50 4.31
C ALA A 357 -5.26 -30.69 5.09
N ASP A 358 -5.24 -30.72 6.43
CA ASP A 358 -4.79 -31.93 7.13
C ASP A 358 -5.67 -33.14 6.76
N SER A 359 -6.99 -32.96 6.76
CA SER A 359 -7.92 -34.03 6.39
C SER A 359 -7.78 -34.44 4.92
N ALA A 360 -7.68 -33.46 4.01
CA ALA A 360 -7.48 -33.71 2.59
C ALA A 360 -6.14 -34.40 2.31
N MET A 361 -5.09 -34.03 3.04
CA MET A 361 -3.75 -34.59 2.87
C MET A 361 -3.66 -36.01 3.41
N ARG A 362 -4.40 -36.35 4.48
CA ARG A 362 -4.55 -37.74 4.95
C ARG A 362 -5.24 -38.60 3.90
N VAL A 363 -6.32 -38.12 3.28
CA VAL A 363 -7.04 -38.84 2.22
C VAL A 363 -6.17 -38.99 0.97
N TRP A 364 -5.43 -37.95 0.58
CA TRP A 364 -4.48 -38.04 -0.52
C TRP A 364 -3.38 -39.06 -0.22
N LYS A 365 -2.78 -39.03 0.98
CA LYS A 365 -1.70 -39.94 1.36
C LYS A 365 -2.13 -41.41 1.34
N THR A 366 -3.38 -41.73 1.65
CA THR A 366 -3.89 -43.12 1.59
C THR A 366 -4.26 -43.58 0.18
N THR A 367 -4.43 -42.66 -0.76
CA THR A 367 -4.84 -42.95 -2.15
C THR A 367 -3.71 -42.81 -3.16
N ALA A 368 -2.66 -42.05 -2.84
CA ALA A 368 -1.51 -41.81 -3.70
C ALA A 368 -0.55 -43.01 -3.78
N ASN A 369 0.13 -43.17 -4.92
CA ASN A 369 1.15 -44.20 -5.09
C ASN A 369 2.42 -43.84 -4.30
N GLU A 370 3.22 -44.85 -3.95
CA GLU A 370 4.50 -44.64 -3.25
C GLU A 370 5.46 -43.71 -4.01
N THR A 371 5.44 -43.74 -5.36
CA THR A 371 6.25 -42.86 -6.22
C THR A 371 5.80 -41.40 -6.15
N ASP A 372 4.51 -41.16 -5.94
CA ASP A 372 3.92 -39.82 -5.82
C ASP A 372 4.26 -39.24 -4.46
N ILE A 373 4.09 -40.06 -3.40
CA ILE A 373 4.51 -39.70 -2.04
C ILE A 373 6.00 -39.39 -2.02
N ALA A 374 6.86 -40.28 -2.55
CA ALA A 374 8.30 -40.06 -2.63
C ALA A 374 8.66 -38.81 -3.46
N GLY A 375 7.91 -38.51 -4.51
CA GLY A 375 8.06 -37.31 -5.32
C GLY A 375 7.78 -36.02 -4.54
N VAL A 376 6.66 -35.97 -3.81
CA VAL A 376 6.29 -34.83 -2.94
C VAL A 376 7.31 -34.67 -1.81
N CYS A 377 7.70 -35.77 -1.18
CA CYS A 377 8.73 -35.84 -0.16
C CYS A 377 10.10 -35.32 -0.63
N GLY A 378 10.50 -35.69 -1.84
CA GLY A 378 11.72 -35.22 -2.49
C GLY A 378 11.61 -33.80 -3.05
N ARG A 379 10.43 -33.16 -2.94
CA ARG A 379 10.11 -31.86 -3.56
C ARG A 379 10.42 -31.85 -5.06
N SER A 380 10.17 -32.97 -5.74
CA SER A 380 10.47 -33.13 -7.16
C SER A 380 9.47 -32.36 -8.01
N GLN A 381 9.89 -31.23 -8.58
CA GLN A 381 9.05 -30.37 -9.43
C GLN A 381 8.62 -31.05 -10.74
N SER A 382 9.21 -32.20 -11.09
CA SER A 382 8.90 -32.93 -12.33
C SER A 382 7.51 -33.58 -12.35
N GLN A 383 6.83 -33.72 -11.19
CA GLN A 383 5.49 -34.31 -11.11
C GLN A 383 4.41 -33.24 -11.14
N GLY A 384 3.92 -32.89 -12.33
CA GLY A 384 2.89 -31.85 -12.50
C GLY A 384 1.57 -32.11 -11.76
N HIS A 385 1.21 -33.37 -11.49
CA HIS A 385 -0.06 -33.73 -10.86
C HIS A 385 -0.11 -33.48 -9.34
N ASN A 386 1.04 -33.41 -8.66
CA ASN A 386 1.12 -33.25 -7.19
C ASN A 386 1.64 -31.86 -6.77
N TYR A 387 1.56 -30.87 -7.67
CA TYR A 387 2.12 -29.54 -7.45
C TYR A 387 1.50 -28.83 -6.22
N GLN A 388 0.19 -28.99 -6.00
CA GLN A 388 -0.50 -28.37 -4.88
C GLN A 388 0.01 -28.90 -3.52
N GLN A 389 0.27 -30.21 -3.43
CA GLN A 389 0.79 -30.84 -2.21
C GLN A 389 2.23 -30.38 -1.93
N ILE A 390 3.06 -30.25 -2.98
CA ILE A 390 4.43 -29.73 -2.86
C ILE A 390 4.41 -28.28 -2.37
N LEU A 391 3.53 -27.44 -2.95
CA LEU A 391 3.42 -26.04 -2.57
C LEU A 391 2.97 -25.89 -1.11
N LEU A 392 1.94 -26.63 -0.70
CA LEU A 392 1.44 -26.59 0.67
C LEU A 392 2.51 -27.05 1.67
N LEU A 393 3.26 -28.12 1.33
CA LEU A 393 4.35 -28.63 2.16
C LEU A 393 5.49 -27.61 2.29
N ASP A 394 5.89 -26.96 1.20
CA ASP A 394 6.97 -25.98 1.24
C ASP A 394 6.58 -24.74 2.05
N GLN A 395 5.33 -24.27 1.91
CA GLN A 395 4.79 -23.20 2.74
C GLN A 395 4.74 -23.58 4.22
N ALA A 396 4.23 -24.76 4.55
CA ALA A 396 4.14 -25.25 5.93
C ALA A 396 5.53 -25.41 6.57
N LEU A 397 6.49 -25.98 5.84
CA LEU A 397 7.87 -26.12 6.31
C LEU A 397 8.59 -24.78 6.42
N GLY A 398 8.29 -23.81 5.54
CA GLY A 398 8.78 -22.45 5.64
C GLY A 398 8.30 -21.75 6.92
N TYR A 399 7.05 -21.99 7.31
CA TYR A 399 6.42 -21.42 8.51
C TYR A 399 6.99 -22.02 9.80
N VAL A 400 7.12 -23.35 9.85
CA VAL A 400 7.59 -24.13 11.03
C VAL A 400 9.13 -24.15 11.14
N ARG A 401 9.85 -23.54 10.18
CA ARG A 401 11.32 -23.53 10.18
C ARG A 401 11.85 -22.89 11.46
N GLN A 402 12.79 -23.57 12.12
CA GLN A 402 13.48 -23.02 13.30
C GLN A 402 14.24 -21.74 12.92
N PHE A 403 14.08 -20.70 13.74
CA PHE A 403 14.68 -19.38 13.47
C PHE A 403 16.23 -19.43 13.45
N SER A 404 16.82 -20.19 14.38
CA SER A 404 18.28 -20.36 14.48
C SER A 404 18.61 -21.71 15.11
N PRO A 405 19.72 -22.37 14.72
CA PRO A 405 20.20 -23.56 15.41
C PRO A 405 20.35 -23.27 16.91
N GLY A 406 19.68 -24.05 17.76
CA GLY A 406 19.74 -23.94 19.23
C GLY A 406 18.63 -23.13 19.89
N ILE A 407 17.77 -22.45 19.12
CA ILE A 407 16.59 -21.77 19.65
C ILE A 407 15.35 -22.61 19.28
N PRO A 408 14.58 -23.13 20.25
CA PRO A 408 13.43 -24.00 19.99
C PRO A 408 12.19 -23.22 19.53
N TYR A 409 12.35 -22.08 18.86
CA TYR A 409 11.24 -21.26 18.37
C TYR A 409 11.18 -21.28 16.85
N GLU A 410 9.96 -21.38 16.36
CA GLU A 410 9.62 -21.38 14.94
C GLU A 410 9.53 -19.96 14.41
N GLN A 411 10.00 -19.75 13.18
CA GLN A 411 10.10 -18.44 12.56
C GLN A 411 8.74 -17.78 12.31
N GLY A 412 7.75 -18.56 11.84
CA GLY A 412 6.42 -18.09 11.48
C GLY A 412 5.68 -17.41 12.64
N PRO A 413 5.43 -18.10 13.76
CA PRO A 413 4.73 -17.54 14.91
C PRO A 413 5.40 -16.29 15.51
N ILE A 414 6.74 -16.24 15.54
CA ILE A 414 7.47 -15.05 16.00
C ILE A 414 7.18 -13.85 15.09
N LEU A 415 7.31 -14.05 13.77
CA LEU A 415 7.06 -12.98 12.81
C LEU A 415 5.61 -12.51 12.87
N CYS A 416 4.65 -13.44 12.94
CA CYS A 416 3.24 -13.13 13.12
C CYS A 416 3.00 -12.30 14.39
N GLY A 417 3.59 -12.69 15.53
CA GLY A 417 3.48 -11.95 16.79
C GLY A 417 4.02 -10.52 16.71
N ILE A 418 5.16 -10.32 16.04
CA ILE A 418 5.74 -8.98 15.82
C ILE A 418 4.79 -8.12 14.99
N VAL A 419 4.28 -8.66 13.88
CA VAL A 419 3.39 -7.91 12.98
C VAL A 419 2.03 -7.64 13.61
N LEU A 420 1.46 -8.61 14.34
CA LEU A 420 0.24 -8.41 15.14
C LEU A 420 0.44 -7.31 16.19
N THR A 421 1.60 -7.26 16.85
CA THR A 421 1.91 -6.19 17.81
C THR A 421 1.96 -4.83 17.13
N ALA A 422 2.61 -4.72 15.96
CA ALA A 422 2.67 -3.49 15.19
C ALA A 422 1.27 -3.04 14.70
N TRP A 423 0.44 -3.99 14.28
CA TRP A 423 -0.96 -3.75 13.91
C TRP A 423 -1.77 -3.21 15.09
N CYS A 424 -1.67 -3.86 16.27
CA CYS A 424 -2.36 -3.43 17.48
C CYS A 424 -1.91 -2.03 17.93
N LEU A 425 -0.61 -1.73 17.85
CA LEU A 425 -0.07 -0.40 18.15
C LEU A 425 -0.68 0.66 17.22
N SER A 426 -0.81 0.36 15.93
CA SER A 426 -1.39 1.26 14.94
C SER A 426 -2.86 1.57 15.25
N ILE A 427 -3.66 0.56 15.60
CA ILE A 427 -5.05 0.74 16.04
C ILE A 427 -5.13 1.53 17.36
N CYS A 428 -4.23 1.24 18.31
CA CYS A 428 -4.21 1.94 19.59
C CYS A 428 -3.92 3.44 19.44
N VAL A 429 -3.12 3.85 18.43
CA VAL A 429 -2.94 5.27 18.10
C VAL A 429 -4.27 5.89 17.67
N VAL A 430 -5.01 5.25 16.77
CA VAL A 430 -6.33 5.75 16.33
C VAL A 430 -7.33 5.82 17.48
N LEU A 431 -7.43 4.76 18.30
CA LEU A 431 -8.33 4.75 19.47
C LEU A 431 -7.95 5.82 20.49
N ARG A 432 -6.66 6.06 20.69
CA ARG A 432 -6.16 7.13 21.57
C ARG A 432 -6.65 8.49 21.06
N GLU A 433 -6.51 8.76 19.78
CA GLU A 433 -6.94 10.02 19.16
C GLU A 433 -8.45 10.23 19.27
N VAL A 434 -9.25 9.17 19.10
CA VAL A 434 -10.70 9.22 19.32
C VAL A 434 -11.04 9.54 20.78
N ILE A 435 -10.33 8.93 21.73
CA ILE A 435 -10.52 9.22 23.16
C ILE A 435 -10.15 10.67 23.47
N ASP A 436 -9.03 11.18 22.95
CA ASP A 436 -8.63 12.58 23.14
C ASP A 436 -9.66 13.55 22.56
N TYR A 437 -10.12 13.26 21.34
CA TYR A 437 -11.15 14.03 20.68
C TYR A 437 -12.42 14.11 21.54
N VAL A 438 -12.95 12.96 21.99
CA VAL A 438 -14.18 12.89 22.80
C VAL A 438 -13.99 13.54 24.17
N SER A 439 -12.84 13.33 24.83
CA SER A 439 -12.52 13.96 26.12
C SER A 439 -12.41 15.48 26.00
N CYS A 440 -11.68 15.96 24.99
CA CYS A 440 -11.54 17.38 24.73
C CYS A 440 -12.88 18.05 24.44
N MET A 441 -13.71 17.42 23.60
CA MET A 441 -15.06 17.90 23.34
C MET A 441 -15.82 17.99 24.67
N THR A 442 -15.83 16.92 25.48
CA THR A 442 -16.58 16.84 26.76
C THR A 442 -16.27 18.01 27.70
N GLU A 443 -15.01 18.44 27.77
CA GLU A 443 -14.57 19.58 28.59
C GLU A 443 -15.02 20.93 28.01
N LEU A 444 -15.05 21.08 26.69
CA LEU A 444 -15.53 22.30 26.00
C LEU A 444 -17.05 22.47 26.03
N CYS A 445 -17.78 21.52 26.63
CA CYS A 445 -19.24 21.57 26.73
C CYS A 445 -19.69 22.63 27.74
N ASP A 446 -20.31 23.72 27.27
CA ASP A 446 -21.05 24.62 28.14
C ASP A 446 -22.56 24.45 27.93
N ARG A 447 -23.25 24.00 28.99
CA ARG A 447 -24.72 23.85 29.00
C ARG A 447 -25.46 25.18 28.82
N ARG A 448 -24.80 26.32 29.07
CA ARG A 448 -25.41 27.66 28.99
C ARG A 448 -25.43 28.22 27.58
N VAL A 449 -24.57 27.72 26.69
CA VAL A 449 -24.38 28.24 25.35
C VAL A 449 -25.19 27.40 24.35
N ASN A 450 -25.99 28.07 23.51
CA ASN A 450 -26.84 27.40 22.51
C ASN A 450 -26.22 27.33 21.11
N ARG A 451 -25.14 28.07 20.86
CA ARG A 451 -24.47 28.16 19.55
C ARG A 451 -22.96 28.08 19.74
N VAL A 452 -22.28 27.37 18.85
CA VAL A 452 -20.81 27.34 18.85
C VAL A 452 -20.28 28.75 18.61
N VAL A 453 -19.43 29.24 19.51
CA VAL A 453 -18.78 30.56 19.38
C VAL A 453 -17.35 30.32 18.92
N LEU A 454 -17.08 30.69 17.67
CA LEU A 454 -15.74 30.69 17.10
C LEU A 454 -15.22 32.12 17.09
N VAL A 455 -14.25 32.42 17.95
CA VAL A 455 -13.65 33.76 18.04
C VAL A 455 -12.43 33.79 17.12
N SER A 456 -12.46 34.68 16.12
CA SER A 456 -11.31 34.91 15.24
C SER A 456 -10.38 35.98 15.83
N SER A 457 -9.14 35.63 16.13
CA SER A 457 -8.09 36.56 16.58
C SER A 457 -6.91 36.51 15.61
N LEU A 458 -6.67 37.60 14.85
CA LEU A 458 -5.46 37.82 14.04
C LEU A 458 -4.92 36.55 13.32
N LEU A 459 -5.77 35.87 12.52
CA LEU A 459 -5.53 34.60 11.81
C LEU A 459 -5.76 33.27 12.56
N ARG A 460 -5.92 33.29 13.89
CA ARG A 460 -6.21 32.09 14.70
C ARG A 460 -7.68 32.02 15.06
N TYR A 461 -8.20 30.80 15.10
CA TYR A 461 -9.56 30.54 15.56
C TYR A 461 -9.51 29.89 16.94
N HIS A 462 -10.24 30.46 17.89
CA HIS A 462 -10.42 29.87 19.21
C HIS A 462 -11.85 29.37 19.37
N LEU A 463 -11.99 28.14 19.85
CA LEU A 463 -13.26 27.53 20.18
C LEU A 463 -13.54 27.78 21.66
N GLU A 464 -14.45 28.71 21.97
CA GLU A 464 -14.68 29.12 23.37
C GLU A 464 -15.67 28.20 24.09
N ALA A 465 -16.77 27.83 23.42
CA ALA A 465 -17.80 26.98 24.01
C ALA A 465 -18.54 26.15 22.94
N VAL A 466 -18.85 24.90 23.30
CA VAL A 466 -19.58 23.96 22.45
C VAL A 466 -20.91 23.58 23.12
N PRO A 467 -22.05 23.66 22.41
CA PRO A 467 -23.35 23.31 22.98
C PRO A 467 -23.54 21.78 23.10
N VAL A 468 -24.41 21.34 24.01
CA VAL A 468 -24.63 19.90 24.33
C VAL A 468 -25.03 19.05 23.11
N HIS A 469 -25.81 19.58 22.17
CA HIS A 469 -26.20 18.80 20.98
C HIS A 469 -24.99 18.45 20.10
N ARG A 470 -23.99 19.34 20.03
CA ARG A 470 -22.72 19.10 19.34
C ARG A 470 -21.87 18.10 20.09
N MET A 471 -21.95 18.09 21.42
CA MET A 471 -21.33 17.05 22.23
C MET A 471 -21.81 15.66 21.83
N ILE A 472 -23.13 15.48 21.81
CA ILE A 472 -23.76 14.20 21.48
C ILE A 472 -23.36 13.78 20.07
N TRP A 473 -23.30 14.74 19.13
CA TRP A 473 -22.81 14.49 17.78
C TRP A 473 -21.33 14.06 17.75
N ALA A 474 -20.45 14.75 18.47
CA ALA A 474 -19.04 14.38 18.56
C ALA A 474 -18.84 12.99 19.19
N TRP A 475 -19.60 12.67 20.23
CA TRP A 475 -19.63 11.33 20.83
C TRP A 475 -20.12 10.27 19.85
N ALA A 476 -21.15 10.57 19.06
CA ALA A 476 -21.63 9.65 18.03
C ALA A 476 -20.57 9.40 16.95
N LEU A 477 -19.88 10.45 16.48
CA LEU A 477 -18.78 10.32 15.53
C LEU A 477 -17.62 9.49 16.10
N GLY A 478 -17.19 9.80 17.33
CA GLY A 478 -16.16 9.05 18.01
C GLY A 478 -16.53 7.58 18.24
N ALA A 479 -17.78 7.30 18.59
CA ALA A 479 -18.26 5.92 18.76
C ALA A 479 -18.25 5.14 17.44
N VAL A 480 -18.71 5.74 16.34
CA VAL A 480 -18.65 5.13 15.00
C VAL A 480 -17.20 4.85 14.60
N GLN A 481 -16.31 5.84 14.70
CA GLN A 481 -14.89 5.68 14.38
C GLN A 481 -14.22 4.61 15.24
N ALA A 482 -14.47 4.59 16.56
CA ALA A 482 -13.95 3.57 17.46
C ALA A 482 -14.47 2.17 17.10
N SER A 483 -15.77 2.03 16.77
CA SER A 483 -16.33 0.74 16.36
C SER A 483 -15.68 0.20 15.10
N ILE A 484 -15.42 1.05 14.10
CA ILE A 484 -14.72 0.66 12.86
C ILE A 484 -13.31 0.17 13.20
N ALA A 485 -12.57 0.93 14.02
CA ALA A 485 -11.23 0.56 14.44
C ALA A 485 -11.21 -0.78 15.19
N LEU A 486 -12.19 -1.05 16.08
CA LEU A 486 -12.28 -2.31 16.82
C LEU A 486 -12.65 -3.50 15.92
N ILE A 487 -13.53 -3.31 14.94
CA ILE A 487 -13.86 -4.34 13.93
C ILE A 487 -12.61 -4.67 13.12
N LEU A 488 -11.89 -3.66 12.62
CA LEU A 488 -10.65 -3.86 11.89
C LEU A 488 -9.56 -4.51 12.74
N LEU A 489 -9.45 -4.17 14.04
CA LEU A 489 -8.52 -4.83 14.95
C LEU A 489 -8.79 -6.33 15.02
N TRP A 490 -10.05 -6.72 15.25
CA TRP A 490 -10.44 -8.10 15.42
C TRP A 490 -10.25 -8.92 14.14
N TYR A 491 -10.87 -8.49 13.03
CA TYR A 491 -10.80 -9.24 11.77
C TYR A 491 -9.45 -9.10 11.09
N GLY A 492 -8.76 -7.96 11.22
CA GLY A 492 -7.39 -7.79 10.74
C GLY A 492 -6.40 -8.67 11.50
N ALA A 493 -6.53 -8.81 12.83
CA ALA A 493 -5.70 -9.75 13.59
C ALA A 493 -5.96 -11.20 13.20
N ARG A 494 -7.23 -11.56 12.95
CA ARG A 494 -7.61 -12.90 12.44
C ARG A 494 -6.98 -13.17 11.08
N TRP A 495 -7.11 -12.23 10.14
CA TRP A 495 -6.52 -12.36 8.81
C TRP A 495 -4.99 -12.49 8.86
N LEU A 496 -4.32 -11.69 9.70
CA LEU A 496 -2.87 -11.78 9.87
C LEU A 496 -2.40 -13.12 10.46
N ALA A 497 -3.22 -13.75 11.31
CA ALA A 497 -2.89 -15.04 11.92
C ALA A 497 -3.15 -16.24 11.01
N THR A 498 -4.02 -16.11 9.99
CA THR A 498 -4.24 -17.17 8.98
C THR A 498 -3.18 -17.17 7.88
N THR A 499 -2.50 -16.04 7.66
CA THR A 499 -1.47 -15.92 6.63
C THR A 499 -0.16 -16.63 7.03
N THR A 500 0.18 -17.74 6.37
CA THR A 500 1.43 -18.49 6.62
C THR A 500 2.65 -17.95 5.87
N ALA A 501 2.47 -17.25 4.76
CA ALA A 501 3.58 -16.74 3.96
C ALA A 501 4.16 -15.46 4.60
N PRO A 502 5.45 -15.45 5.03
CA PRO A 502 6.07 -14.30 5.69
C PRO A 502 5.99 -12.98 4.92
N SER A 503 6.15 -13.05 3.58
CA SER A 503 6.06 -11.89 2.69
C SER A 503 4.66 -11.30 2.62
N GLU A 504 3.66 -12.17 2.58
CA GLU A 504 2.25 -11.77 2.53
C GLU A 504 1.80 -11.23 3.89
N LEU A 505 2.31 -11.77 5.00
CA LEU A 505 1.98 -11.30 6.36
C LEU A 505 2.33 -9.81 6.53
N VAL A 506 3.53 -9.40 6.09
CA VAL A 506 3.94 -7.99 6.12
C VAL A 506 3.13 -7.14 5.15
N LEU A 507 2.85 -7.65 3.95
CA LEU A 507 2.06 -6.94 2.93
C LEU A 507 0.62 -6.68 3.43
N ASN A 508 -0.01 -7.68 4.02
CA ASN A 508 -1.35 -7.63 4.57
C ASN A 508 -1.43 -6.63 5.72
N ALA A 509 -0.42 -6.58 6.60
CA ALA A 509 -0.38 -5.60 7.68
C ALA A 509 -0.25 -4.16 7.15
N VAL A 510 0.59 -3.93 6.13
CA VAL A 510 0.70 -2.60 5.51
C VAL A 510 -0.61 -2.20 4.83
N ALA A 511 -1.29 -3.14 4.17
CA ALA A 511 -2.60 -2.88 3.55
C ALA A 511 -3.65 -2.50 4.60
N LEU A 512 -3.69 -3.20 5.74
CA LEU A 512 -4.56 -2.88 6.86
C LEU A 512 -4.26 -1.48 7.44
N THR A 513 -2.98 -1.12 7.61
CA THR A 513 -2.60 0.24 8.04
C THR A 513 -3.05 1.30 7.03
N TYR A 514 -2.92 1.03 5.73
CA TYR A 514 -3.36 1.96 4.68
C TYR A 514 -4.87 2.21 4.73
N VAL A 515 -5.68 1.19 5.01
CA VAL A 515 -7.13 1.34 5.18
C VAL A 515 -7.47 2.31 6.30
N MET A 516 -6.68 2.35 7.38
CA MET A 516 -6.89 3.31 8.47
C MET A 516 -6.55 4.74 8.08
N GLU A 517 -5.64 4.97 7.13
CA GLU A 517 -5.23 6.32 6.68
C GLU A 517 -6.12 6.88 5.55
N ILE A 518 -7.13 6.14 5.09
CA ILE A 518 -7.98 6.56 3.96
C ILE A 518 -8.82 7.80 4.30
N ASP A 519 -9.20 7.99 5.55
CA ASP A 519 -9.94 9.18 5.98
C ASP A 519 -9.12 10.45 5.87
N GLU A 520 -7.81 10.42 6.15
CA GLU A 520 -6.90 11.54 5.89
C GLU A 520 -6.82 11.87 4.39
N LEU A 521 -6.78 10.83 3.53
CA LEU A 521 -6.77 11.02 2.09
C LEU A 521 -8.09 11.59 1.57
N LEU A 522 -9.22 11.14 2.11
CA LEU A 522 -10.53 11.70 1.81
C LEU A 522 -10.58 13.16 2.26
N PHE A 523 -10.15 13.48 3.48
CA PHE A 523 -10.10 14.86 3.96
C PHE A 523 -9.40 15.80 2.97
N LEU A 524 -8.21 15.41 2.50
CA LEU A 524 -7.42 16.22 1.58
C LEU A 524 -8.08 16.42 0.21
N THR A 525 -9.01 15.55 -0.18
CA THR A 525 -9.62 15.54 -1.52
C THR A 525 -11.04 16.08 -1.55
N THR A 526 -11.86 15.79 -0.54
CA THR A 526 -13.29 16.08 -0.52
C THR A 526 -13.68 17.24 0.37
N VAL A 527 -12.90 17.57 1.40
CA VAL A 527 -13.26 18.63 2.36
C VAL A 527 -13.01 20.02 1.74
N PRO A 528 -13.98 20.96 1.83
CA PRO A 528 -13.79 22.31 1.31
C PRO A 528 -12.57 23.01 1.92
N ARG A 529 -11.83 23.77 1.10
CA ARG A 529 -10.62 24.50 1.54
C ARG A 529 -10.89 25.45 2.71
N GLN A 530 -12.10 26.01 2.81
CA GLN A 530 -12.52 26.87 3.92
C GLN A 530 -12.52 26.11 5.25
N VAL A 531 -13.13 24.92 5.27
CA VAL A 531 -13.16 24.03 6.44
C VAL A 531 -11.75 23.59 6.82
N SER A 532 -10.94 23.16 5.84
CA SER A 532 -9.54 22.82 6.07
C SER A 532 -8.72 23.99 6.63
N SER A 533 -8.98 25.22 6.17
CA SER A 533 -8.34 26.41 6.72
C SER A 533 -8.78 26.71 8.15
N ILE A 534 -10.04 26.46 8.51
CA ILE A 534 -10.52 26.64 9.89
C ILE A 534 -9.83 25.63 10.81
N ILE A 535 -9.82 24.34 10.44
CA ILE A 535 -9.22 23.26 11.22
C ILE A 535 -7.72 23.51 11.46
N ARG A 536 -6.97 23.86 10.40
CA ARG A 536 -5.52 24.09 10.49
C ARG A 536 -5.12 25.33 11.29
N ASN A 537 -6.02 26.30 11.43
CA ASN A 537 -5.77 27.52 12.19
C ASN A 537 -6.55 27.53 13.52
N LEU A 538 -7.15 26.40 13.90
CA LEU A 538 -7.80 26.27 15.21
C LEU A 538 -6.73 26.07 16.26
N ASP A 539 -6.74 26.92 17.29
CA ASP A 539 -5.78 26.81 18.38
C ASP A 539 -6.00 25.50 19.13
N PRO A 540 -4.90 24.82 19.52
CA PRO A 540 -4.99 23.50 20.11
C PRO A 540 -5.74 23.61 21.45
N MET A 541 -6.60 22.62 21.71
CA MET A 541 -7.56 22.65 22.81
C MET A 541 -6.97 21.94 24.03
N ASP A 542 -7.07 22.57 25.21
CA ASP A 542 -6.52 22.02 26.45
C ASP A 542 -7.26 20.74 26.86
N LEU A 543 -6.51 19.65 27.04
CA LEU A 543 -7.02 18.42 27.66
C LEU A 543 -7.01 18.62 29.17
N TYR A 544 -8.19 18.60 29.79
CA TYR A 544 -8.29 18.67 31.25
C TYR A 544 -7.73 17.38 31.86
N VAL A 545 -6.49 17.44 32.33
CA VAL A 545 -5.91 16.40 33.16
C VAL A 545 -6.31 16.71 34.59
N THR A 546 -7.10 15.83 35.21
CA THR A 546 -7.42 15.91 36.64
C THR A 546 -6.13 16.11 37.43
N SER A 547 -5.94 17.29 38.03
CA SER A 547 -4.68 17.72 38.66
C SER A 547 -4.43 17.01 40.01
N GLY A 548 -4.34 15.68 39.98
CA GLY A 548 -3.97 14.87 41.13
C GLY A 548 -2.45 14.71 41.25
N ARG A 549 -1.96 14.54 42.48
CA ARG A 549 -0.54 14.21 42.78
C ARG A 549 0.00 12.95 42.09
N LEU A 550 -0.86 12.17 41.43
CA LEU A 550 -0.49 10.97 40.67
C LEU A 550 -0.11 11.25 39.20
N ASN A 551 -0.09 12.51 38.76
CA ASN A 551 0.21 12.92 37.38
C ASN A 551 1.66 12.63 36.90
N SER A 552 2.54 12.11 37.75
CA SER A 552 3.91 11.76 37.36
C SER A 552 4.00 10.47 36.51
N ILE A 553 2.93 9.67 36.45
CA ILE A 553 2.93 8.40 35.72
C ILE A 553 2.09 8.56 34.45
N PRO A 554 2.59 8.18 33.26
CA PRO A 554 1.83 8.20 32.01
C PRO A 554 0.84 7.03 31.99
N VAL A 555 -0.15 7.06 32.88
CA VAL A 555 -1.16 6.00 33.10
C VAL A 555 -1.79 5.59 31.78
N ARG A 556 -2.04 6.55 30.89
CA ARG A 556 -2.62 6.31 29.57
C ARG A 556 -1.75 5.43 28.67
N ALA A 557 -0.45 5.72 28.59
CA ALA A 557 0.48 4.92 27.80
C ALA A 557 0.60 3.51 28.37
N LEU A 558 0.71 3.40 29.71
CA LEU A 558 0.76 2.11 30.42
C LEU A 558 -0.52 1.30 30.21
N MET A 559 -1.70 1.93 30.31
CA MET A 559 -2.98 1.27 30.05
C MET A 559 -3.07 0.78 28.60
N SER A 560 -2.66 1.58 27.62
CA SER A 560 -2.63 1.13 26.23
C SER A 560 -1.65 -0.03 26.00
N ALA A 561 -0.45 0.03 26.60
CA ALA A 561 0.54 -1.04 26.51
C ALA A 561 0.03 -2.34 27.16
N LEU A 562 -0.65 -2.23 28.31
CA LEU A 562 -1.26 -3.35 29.01
C LEU A 562 -2.39 -3.97 28.18
N VAL A 563 -3.28 -3.17 27.60
CA VAL A 563 -4.36 -3.65 26.72
C VAL A 563 -3.80 -4.36 25.49
N ILE A 564 -2.78 -3.79 24.83
CA ILE A 564 -2.11 -4.42 23.68
C ILE A 564 -1.48 -5.75 24.11
N THR A 565 -0.75 -5.77 25.22
CA THR A 565 -0.07 -6.98 25.71
C THR A 565 -1.08 -8.09 26.01
N ILE A 566 -2.18 -7.76 26.70
CA ILE A 566 -3.26 -8.72 26.98
C ILE A 566 -3.90 -9.21 25.68
N PHE A 567 -4.20 -8.31 24.75
CA PHE A 567 -4.81 -8.67 23.48
C PHE A 567 -3.89 -9.60 22.66
N VAL A 568 -2.64 -9.20 22.42
CA VAL A 568 -1.67 -10.00 21.65
C VAL A 568 -1.41 -11.35 22.32
N PHE A 569 -1.27 -11.39 23.65
CA PHE A 569 -1.08 -12.64 24.38
C PHE A 569 -2.30 -13.56 24.28
N SER A 570 -3.50 -13.01 24.52
CA SER A 570 -4.76 -13.75 24.39
C SER A 570 -4.95 -14.29 22.97
N PHE A 571 -4.67 -13.46 21.96
CA PHE A 571 -4.82 -13.82 20.55
C PHE A 571 -3.81 -14.88 20.12
N SER A 572 -2.55 -14.73 20.55
CA SER A 572 -1.49 -15.72 20.28
C SER A 572 -1.82 -17.08 20.90
N PHE A 573 -2.33 -17.10 22.13
CA PHE A 573 -2.66 -18.35 22.81
C PHE A 573 -3.90 -19.05 22.24
N THR A 574 -4.87 -18.30 21.72
CA THR A 574 -6.15 -18.87 21.25
C THR A 574 -6.17 -19.20 19.76
N TYR A 575 -5.67 -18.30 18.91
CA TYR A 575 -5.74 -18.45 17.45
C TYR A 575 -4.41 -18.93 16.87
N LEU A 576 -3.29 -18.33 17.27
CA LEU A 576 -2.00 -18.66 16.68
C LEU A 576 -1.54 -20.08 17.07
N ASP A 577 -1.78 -20.51 18.31
CA ASP A 577 -1.48 -21.88 18.76
C ASP A 577 -2.32 -22.92 18.02
N ALA A 578 -3.63 -22.66 17.85
CA ALA A 578 -4.51 -23.53 17.08
C ALA A 578 -4.08 -23.63 15.60
N HIS A 579 -3.77 -22.50 14.98
CA HIS A 579 -3.27 -22.45 13.61
C HIS A 579 -1.93 -23.19 13.47
N LEU A 580 -0.99 -22.97 14.40
CA LEU A 580 0.28 -23.67 14.43
C LEU A 580 0.10 -25.19 14.56
N GLY A 581 -0.85 -25.63 15.39
CA GLY A 581 -1.23 -27.04 15.50
C GLY A 581 -1.68 -27.62 14.17
N ASN A 582 -2.52 -26.91 13.41
CA ASN A 582 -2.99 -27.34 12.08
C ASN A 582 -1.84 -27.41 11.07
N VAL A 583 -0.97 -26.39 11.01
CA VAL A 583 0.20 -26.39 10.11
C VAL A 583 1.15 -27.53 10.46
N SER A 584 1.43 -27.74 11.75
CA SER A 584 2.27 -28.83 12.24
C SER A 584 1.68 -30.20 11.92
N ALA A 585 0.36 -30.36 12.01
CA ALA A 585 -0.33 -31.60 11.64
C ALA A 585 -0.13 -31.92 10.15
N VAL A 586 -0.24 -30.93 9.25
CA VAL A 586 0.06 -31.10 7.83
C VAL A 586 1.52 -31.52 7.59
N VAL A 587 2.47 -30.88 8.27
CA VAL A 587 3.90 -31.24 8.18
C VAL A 587 4.15 -32.67 8.66
N LEU A 588 3.53 -33.09 9.77
CA LEU A 588 3.67 -34.45 10.30
C LEU A 588 3.03 -35.48 9.38
N THR A 589 1.83 -35.21 8.86
CA THR A 589 1.12 -36.06 7.90
C THR A 589 1.95 -36.25 6.63
N LEU A 590 2.63 -35.20 6.16
CA LEU A 590 3.50 -35.24 4.97
C LEU A 590 4.95 -35.63 5.26
N SER A 591 5.35 -35.80 6.51
CA SER A 591 6.70 -36.23 6.81
C SER A 591 6.91 -37.67 6.31
N CYS A 592 8.07 -37.88 5.69
CA CYS A 592 8.39 -39.04 4.86
C CYS A 592 9.29 -40.05 5.58
N GLY A 593 9.32 -39.95 6.92
CA GLY A 593 10.14 -40.77 7.81
C GLY A 593 9.39 -41.93 8.43
#